data_AF-A0A1W9KWK0-F1
#
_entry.id   AF-A0A1W9KWK0-F1
#
_cell.length_a   1.000
_cell.length_b   1.000
_cell.length_c   1.000
_cell.angle_alpha   90.00
_cell.angle_beta   90.00
_cell.angle_gamma   90.00
#
_symmetry.space_group_name_H-M   'P 1'
#
loop_
_entity.id
_entity.type
_entity.pdbx_description
1 polymer ?
#
loop_
_entity_poly.entity_id
_entity_poly.type
_entity_poly.pdbx_seq_one_letter_code
_entity_poly.pdbx_strand_id
1 'polypeptide(L)'
;MTLQYQLKEGHYHLYDLSTPASRVTGEHRLRLKSETVAIAFEASTGALREHGSPTRIHCWANNARRRLRASGALDQANDIVVVSGPLPVEEINKCLEIHGYCRDMFGRLHELPHGKRIPSASTAEQHTTH
;
A
#
# COMPACT_ATOMS: atom_id res chain seq x y z
N MET A 1 13.55 -4.80 4.26
CA MET A 1 13.18 -3.37 4.27
C MET A 1 11.86 -3.27 4.99
N THR A 2 11.75 -2.44 6.02
CA THR A 2 10.51 -2.27 6.79
C THR A 2 9.81 -1.03 6.26
N LEU A 3 8.96 -1.22 5.26
CA LEU A 3 8.18 -0.14 4.65
C LEU A 3 6.83 -0.03 5.36
N GLN A 4 6.38 1.19 5.65
CA GLN A 4 5.08 1.41 6.28
C GLN A 4 4.35 2.59 5.66
N TYR A 5 3.09 2.38 5.31
CA TYR A 5 2.16 3.43 4.90
C TYR A 5 1.54 4.12 6.10
N GLN A 6 1.38 5.44 5.99
CA GLN A 6 0.64 6.29 6.91
C GLN A 6 -0.25 7.24 6.11
N LEU A 7 -1.45 7.55 6.61
CA LEU A 7 -2.34 8.56 6.02
C LEU A 7 -2.19 9.87 6.80
N LYS A 8 -1.65 10.90 6.16
CA LYS A 8 -1.49 12.25 6.73
C LYS A 8 -2.09 13.26 5.77
N GLU A 9 -2.94 14.15 6.27
CA GLU A 9 -3.55 15.24 5.49
C GLU A 9 -4.24 14.75 4.19
N GLY A 10 -4.87 13.57 4.24
CA GLY A 10 -5.51 12.98 3.06
C GLY A 10 -4.55 12.41 2.01
N HIS A 11 -3.26 12.28 2.29
CA HIS A 11 -2.28 11.61 1.42
C HIS A 11 -1.63 10.42 2.11
N TYR A 12 -1.42 9.36 1.34
CA TYR A 12 -0.63 8.21 1.74
C TYR A 12 0.85 8.55 1.64
N HIS A 13 1.56 8.34 2.74
CA HIS A 13 2.99 8.53 2.90
C HIS A 13 3.62 7.15 3.15
N LEU A 14 4.57 6.75 2.31
CA LEU A 14 5.35 5.53 2.50
C LEU A 14 6.67 5.87 3.17
N TYR A 15 6.88 5.39 4.39
CA TYR A 15 8.10 5.58 5.13
C TYR A 15 8.97 4.33 5.10
N ASP A 16 10.28 4.55 5.11
CA ASP A 16 11.29 3.51 5.26
C ASP A 16 11.80 3.48 6.70
N LEU A 17 11.24 2.57 7.50
CA LEU A 17 11.57 2.41 8.91
C LEU A 17 12.91 1.71 9.13
N SER A 18 13.53 1.17 8.07
CA SER A 18 14.89 0.61 8.17
C SER A 18 15.97 1.68 8.29
N THR A 19 15.63 2.93 7.95
CA THR A 19 16.52 4.08 8.14
C THR A 19 16.24 4.75 9.48
N PRO A 20 17.27 5.18 10.23
CA PRO A 20 17.04 5.94 11.46
C PRO A 20 16.31 7.25 11.14
N ALA A 21 15.47 7.68 12.07
CA ALA A 21 14.76 8.95 11.95
C ALA A 21 15.76 10.12 11.85
N SER A 22 15.40 11.12 11.06
CA SER A 22 16.19 12.35 10.92
C SER A 22 16.38 13.02 12.28
N ARG A 23 17.62 13.41 12.61
CA ARG A 23 17.91 14.14 13.86
C ARG A 23 17.30 15.54 13.89
N VAL A 24 16.93 16.09 12.73
CA VAL A 24 16.38 17.45 12.60
C VAL A 24 14.86 17.44 12.63
N THR A 25 14.23 16.50 11.91
CA THR A 25 12.77 16.46 11.74
C THR A 25 12.09 15.35 12.55
N GLY A 26 12.84 14.38 13.09
CA GLY A 26 12.28 13.22 13.77
C GLY A 26 11.57 12.20 12.85
N GLU A 27 11.48 12.47 11.55
CA GLU A 27 10.79 11.59 10.60
C GLU A 27 11.73 10.59 9.91
N HIS A 28 11.21 9.41 9.59
CA HIS A 28 11.86 8.44 8.72
C HIS A 28 11.89 8.92 7.26
N ARG A 29 12.74 8.30 6.42
CA ARG A 29 12.82 8.65 5.00
C ARG A 29 11.47 8.41 4.29
N LEU A 30 10.87 9.49 3.80
CA LEU A 30 9.69 9.45 2.95
C LEU A 30 10.09 8.95 1.54
N ARG A 31 9.45 7.87 1.08
CA ARG A 31 9.69 7.26 -0.24
C ARG A 31 8.62 7.59 -1.27
N LEU A 32 7.40 7.84 -0.82
CA LEU A 32 6.25 8.13 -1.69
C LEU A 32 5.26 9.00 -0.93
N LYS A 33 4.71 10.01 -1.61
CA LYS A 33 3.49 10.71 -1.22
C LYS A 33 2.50 10.57 -2.37
N SER A 34 1.28 10.08 -2.11
CA SER A 34 0.26 9.96 -3.15
C SER A 34 -1.15 10.09 -2.57
N GLU A 35 -2.09 10.56 -3.39
CA GLU A 35 -3.49 10.64 -2.98
C GLU A 35 -4.14 9.27 -2.83
N THR A 36 -3.75 8.29 -3.63
CA THR A 36 -4.27 6.92 -3.55
C THR A 36 -3.11 5.95 -3.70
N VAL A 37 -3.35 4.69 -3.34
CA VAL A 37 -2.35 3.64 -3.46
C VAL A 37 -2.91 2.55 -4.37
N ALA A 38 -2.02 1.97 -5.15
CA ALA A 38 -2.28 0.74 -5.87
C ALA A 38 -1.35 -0.36 -5.36
N ILE A 39 -1.90 -1.58 -5.32
CA ILE A 39 -1.22 -2.81 -4.93
C ILE A 39 -1.37 -3.79 -6.10
N ALA A 40 -0.25 -4.31 -6.58
CA ALA A 40 -0.22 -5.36 -7.58
C ALA A 40 0.27 -6.67 -6.96
N PHE A 41 -0.47 -7.75 -7.23
CA PHE A 41 -0.21 -9.08 -6.66
C PHE A 41 -0.63 -10.18 -7.63
N GLU A 42 -0.21 -11.40 -7.33
CA GLU A 42 -0.62 -12.64 -8.02
C GLU A 42 -1.95 -13.14 -7.44
N ALA A 43 -2.99 -13.32 -8.26
CA ALA A 43 -4.31 -13.73 -7.78
C ALA A 43 -4.30 -15.13 -7.15
N SER A 44 -3.49 -16.04 -7.71
CA SER A 44 -3.38 -17.42 -7.26
C SER A 44 -2.73 -17.54 -5.86
N THR A 45 -1.62 -16.83 -5.63
CA THR A 45 -0.81 -16.94 -4.41
C THR A 45 -1.10 -15.82 -3.40
N GLY A 46 -1.64 -14.69 -3.85
CA GLY A 46 -1.72 -13.45 -3.07
C GLY A 46 -0.36 -12.79 -2.86
N ALA A 47 0.69 -13.22 -3.56
CA ALA A 47 2.04 -12.68 -3.41
C ALA A 47 2.08 -11.24 -3.92
N LEU A 48 2.47 -10.32 -3.03
CA LEU A 48 2.69 -8.92 -3.37
C LEU A 48 3.84 -8.81 -4.38
N ARG A 49 3.62 -8.12 -5.49
CA ARG A 49 4.62 -7.91 -6.54
C ARG A 49 5.17 -6.49 -6.55
N GLU A 50 4.28 -5.49 -6.46
CA GLU A 50 4.66 -4.08 -6.42
C GLU A 50 3.53 -3.26 -5.79
N HIS A 51 3.86 -2.12 -5.17
CA HIS A 51 2.89 -1.17 -4.62
C HIS A 51 3.37 0.26 -4.79
N GLY A 52 2.46 1.24 -4.85
CA GLY A 52 2.84 2.63 -5.06
C GLY A 52 1.72 3.51 -5.61
N SER A 53 2.09 4.58 -6.32
CA SER A 53 1.09 5.42 -6.99
C SER A 53 0.40 4.64 -8.11
N PRO A 54 -0.93 4.81 -8.31
CA PRO A 54 -1.66 4.03 -9.31
C PRO A 54 -1.03 4.06 -10.70
N THR A 55 -0.63 5.23 -11.19
CA THR A 55 0.02 5.39 -12.50
C THR A 55 1.28 4.51 -12.63
N ARG A 56 2.16 4.52 -11.62
CA ARG A 56 3.39 3.70 -11.63
C ARG A 56 3.06 2.21 -11.67
N ILE A 57 2.09 1.78 -10.88
CA ILE A 57 1.73 0.36 -10.74
C ILE A 57 1.01 -0.17 -11.97
N HIS A 58 0.13 0.62 -12.58
CA HIS A 58 -0.47 0.25 -13.86
C HIS A 58 0.58 0.15 -14.97
N CYS A 59 1.51 1.11 -15.06
CA CYS A 59 2.63 1.05 -16.01
C CYS A 59 3.51 -0.19 -15.78
N TRP A 60 3.87 -0.48 -14.53
CA TRP A 60 4.61 -1.67 -14.16
C TRP A 60 3.86 -2.95 -14.57
N ALA A 61 2.57 -3.06 -14.23
CA ALA A 61 1.76 -4.25 -14.51
C ALA A 61 1.64 -4.51 -16.01
N ASN A 62 1.43 -3.46 -16.82
CA ASN A 62 1.36 -3.59 -18.27
C ASN A 62 2.68 -4.12 -18.86
N ASN A 63 3.81 -3.60 -18.40
CA ASN A 63 5.13 -4.06 -18.82
C ASN A 63 5.43 -5.49 -18.36
N ALA A 64 5.07 -5.84 -17.12
CA ALA A 64 5.23 -7.18 -16.57
C ALA A 64 4.41 -8.21 -17.36
N ARG A 65 3.12 -7.93 -17.60
CA ARG A 65 2.26 -8.76 -18.44
C ARG A 65 2.80 -8.92 -19.85
N ARG A 66 3.25 -7.83 -20.48
CA ARG A 66 3.84 -7.88 -21.83
C ARG A 66 5.07 -8.79 -21.87
N ARG A 67 5.97 -8.69 -20.90
CA ARG A 67 7.17 -9.54 -20.80
C ARG A 67 6.83 -11.01 -20.60
N LEU A 68 5.90 -11.32 -19.70
CA LEU A 68 5.46 -12.70 -19.43
C LEU A 68 4.80 -13.33 -20.66
N ARG A 69 3.97 -12.57 -21.38
CA ARG A 69 3.38 -13.05 -22.65
C ARG A 69 4.44 -13.30 -23.72
N ALA A 70 5.43 -12.42 -23.83
CA ALA A 70 6.55 -12.61 -24.77
C ALA A 70 7.40 -13.85 -24.45
N SER A 71 7.47 -14.27 -23.17
CA SER A 71 8.16 -15.50 -22.76
C SER A 71 7.26 -16.74 -22.74
N GLY A 72 6.02 -16.66 -23.23
CA GLY A 72 5.06 -17.77 -23.24
C GLY A 72 4.36 -18.07 -21.90
N ALA A 73 4.63 -17.28 -20.85
CA ALA A 73 4.04 -17.46 -19.52
C ALA A 73 2.67 -16.76 -19.42
N LEU A 74 1.71 -17.21 -20.24
CA LEU A 74 0.38 -16.59 -20.33
C LEU A 74 -0.39 -16.62 -19.00
N ASP A 75 -0.34 -17.74 -18.29
CA ASP A 75 -1.06 -17.90 -17.02
C ASP A 75 -0.57 -16.91 -15.96
N GLN A 76 0.76 -16.77 -15.83
CA GLN A 76 1.36 -15.78 -14.92
C GLN A 76 1.02 -14.35 -15.31
N ALA A 77 0.94 -14.05 -16.62
CA ALA A 77 0.54 -12.73 -17.07
C ALA A 77 -0.92 -12.41 -16.71
N ASN A 78 -1.80 -13.40 -16.81
CA ASN A 78 -3.22 -13.26 -16.47
C ASN A 78 -3.45 -13.25 -14.96
N ASP A 79 -2.54 -13.85 -14.18
CA ASP A 79 -2.60 -13.90 -12.72
C ASP A 79 -2.30 -12.54 -12.04
N ILE A 80 -1.66 -11.60 -12.75
CA ILE A 80 -1.38 -10.27 -12.20
C ILE A 80 -2.68 -9.48 -12.03
N VAL A 81 -3.02 -9.15 -10.79
CA VAL A 81 -4.14 -8.27 -10.40
C VAL A 81 -3.57 -6.95 -9.86
N VAL A 82 -4.26 -5.85 -10.17
CA VAL A 82 -3.95 -4.52 -9.62
C VAL A 82 -5.24 -3.97 -8.98
N VAL A 83 -5.17 -3.65 -7.69
CA VAL A 83 -6.25 -2.98 -6.96
C VAL A 83 -5.77 -1.57 -6.63
N SER A 84 -6.58 -0.56 -6.94
CA SER A 84 -6.28 0.83 -6.67
C SER A 84 -7.48 1.54 -6.04
N GLY A 85 -7.21 2.49 -5.15
CA GLY A 85 -8.27 3.29 -4.52
C GLY A 85 -7.90 3.84 -3.14
N PRO A 86 -8.87 4.43 -2.43
CA PRO A 86 -8.72 4.82 -1.04
C PRO A 86 -8.79 3.58 -0.14
N LEU A 87 -7.73 2.77 -0.17
CA LEU A 87 -7.62 1.55 0.64
C LEU A 87 -7.28 1.91 2.11
N PRO A 88 -7.84 1.20 3.10
CA PRO A 88 -7.46 1.40 4.49
C PRO A 88 -5.96 1.18 4.69
N VAL A 89 -5.30 2.09 5.41
CA VAL A 89 -3.84 2.01 5.65
C VAL A 89 -3.43 0.69 6.29
N GLU A 90 -4.27 0.18 7.20
CA GLU A 90 -4.05 -1.10 7.87
C GLU A 90 -3.99 -2.25 6.86
N GLU A 91 -4.94 -2.32 5.93
CA GLU A 91 -5.01 -3.36 4.90
C GLU A 91 -3.82 -3.30 3.95
N ILE A 92 -3.39 -2.08 3.57
CA ILE A 92 -2.17 -1.88 2.78
C ILE A 92 -0.96 -2.44 3.54
N ASN A 93 -0.79 -2.08 4.81
CA ASN A 93 0.36 -2.55 5.59
C ASN A 93 0.34 -4.06 5.83
N LYS A 94 -0.83 -4.67 6.05
CA LYS A 94 -0.97 -6.14 6.11
C LYS A 94 -0.54 -6.80 4.80
N CYS A 95 -0.85 -6.21 3.64
CA CYS A 95 -0.36 -6.70 2.35
C CYS A 95 1.17 -6.67 2.23
N LEU A 96 1.84 -5.70 2.88
CA LEU A 96 3.30 -5.58 2.89
C LEU A 96 3.97 -6.57 3.85
N GLU A 97 3.30 -6.90 4.96
CA GLU A 97 3.85 -7.71 6.05
C GLU A 97 3.52 -9.20 5.92
N ILE A 98 2.28 -9.54 5.54
CA ILE A 98 1.77 -10.91 5.54
C ILE A 98 1.76 -11.45 4.11
N HIS A 99 2.60 -12.45 3.86
CA HIS A 99 2.66 -13.12 2.56
C HIS A 99 1.30 -13.77 2.22
N GLY A 100 0.76 -13.48 1.04
CA GLY A 100 -0.52 -14.03 0.57
C GLY A 100 -1.75 -13.24 0.99
N TYR A 101 -1.62 -12.24 1.87
CA TYR A 101 -2.77 -11.49 2.40
C TYR A 101 -3.55 -10.74 1.32
N CYS A 102 -2.89 -10.32 0.23
CA CYS A 102 -3.54 -9.62 -0.87
C CYS A 102 -4.72 -10.40 -1.45
N ARG A 103 -4.65 -11.74 -1.46
CA ARG A 103 -5.72 -12.61 -1.96
C ARG A 103 -6.96 -12.57 -1.06
N ASP A 104 -6.75 -12.62 0.25
CA ASP A 104 -7.82 -12.54 1.25
C ASP A 104 -8.47 -11.15 1.22
N MET A 105 -7.66 -10.10 1.24
CA MET A 105 -8.11 -8.71 1.07
C MET A 105 -8.92 -8.52 -0.21
N PHE A 106 -8.49 -9.12 -1.33
CA PHE A 106 -9.20 -9.02 -2.61
C PHE A 106 -10.59 -9.66 -2.58
N GLY A 107 -10.75 -10.81 -1.90
CA GLY A 107 -12.04 -11.46 -1.73
C GLY A 107 -13.05 -10.62 -0.94
N ARG A 108 -12.57 -9.89 0.07
CA ARG A 108 -13.40 -9.00 0.91
C ARG A 108 -13.34 -7.53 0.50
N LEU A 109 -12.86 -7.20 -0.70
CA LEU A 109 -12.62 -5.81 -1.10
C LEU A 109 -13.88 -4.93 -0.95
N HIS A 110 -15.06 -5.51 -1.20
CA HIS A 110 -16.37 -4.87 -1.07
C HIS A 110 -16.81 -4.58 0.37
N GLU A 111 -16.22 -5.24 1.36
CA GLU A 111 -16.50 -5.06 2.78
C GLU A 111 -15.60 -4.00 3.41
N LEU A 112 -14.49 -3.66 2.74
CA LEU A 112 -13.53 -2.71 3.28
C LEU A 112 -14.13 -1.30 3.31
N PRO A 113 -13.91 -0.53 4.40
CA PRO A 113 -14.38 0.84 4.46
C PRO A 113 -13.70 1.66 3.36
N HIS A 114 -14.46 1.97 2.32
CA HIS A 114 -14.00 2.80 1.22
C HIS A 114 -13.94 4.26 1.69
N GLY A 115 -12.76 4.86 1.63
CA GLY A 115 -12.56 6.26 1.96
C GLY A 115 -11.34 6.49 2.85
N LYS A 116 -10.72 7.66 2.66
CA LYS A 116 -9.59 8.12 3.48
C LYS A 116 -10.11 8.49 4.86
N ARG A 117 -10.21 7.52 5.78
CA ARG A 117 -10.45 7.82 7.19
C ARG A 117 -9.18 8.39 7.77
N ILE A 118 -9.11 9.72 7.83
CA ILE A 118 -8.13 10.39 8.67
C ILE A 118 -8.51 9.97 10.10
N PRO A 119 -7.64 9.28 10.85
CA PRO A 119 -7.86 9.17 12.28
C PRO A 119 -7.82 10.62 12.78
N SER A 120 -8.99 11.16 13.15
CA SER A 120 -9.03 12.41 13.90
C SER A 120 -8.11 12.18 15.10
N ALA A 121 -7.00 12.92 15.15
CA ALA A 121 -6.13 12.92 16.32
C ALA A 121 -7.05 13.07 17.52
N SER A 122 -7.14 12.03 18.35
CA SER A 122 -7.80 12.15 19.63
C SER A 122 -7.01 13.21 20.38
N THR A 123 -7.55 14.43 20.42
CA THR A 123 -7.14 15.49 21.31
C THR A 123 -7.22 14.94 22.72
N ALA A 124 -6.13 14.33 23.19
CA ALA A 124 -5.89 14.08 24.60
C ALA A 124 -5.40 15.39 25.22
N GLU A 125 -6.24 16.44 25.12
CA GLU A 125 -6.23 17.54 26.08
C GLU A 125 -7.15 17.10 27.22
N GLN A 126 -6.61 16.35 28.17
CA GLN A 126 -7.18 16.30 29.51
C GLN A 126 -6.26 17.09 30.43
N HIS A 127 -6.54 18.39 30.44
CA HIS A 127 -6.79 19.18 31.63
C HIS A 127 -5.75 19.10 32.76
N THR A 128 -4.93 20.15 32.81
CA THR A 128 -4.16 20.63 33.95
C THR A 128 -5.02 20.87 35.21
N THR A 129 -4.37 20.82 36.38
CA THR A 129 -4.72 21.41 37.70
C THR A 129 -5.80 20.73 38.55
N HIS A 130 -5.43 20.26 39.75
CA HIS A 130 -5.13 21.08 40.94
C HIS A 130 -4.15 20.39 41.88
#